data_AF-A0A3L9JJB7-F1
#
_entry.id   AF-A0A3L9JJB7-F1
#
_cell.length_a   1.000
_cell.length_b   1.000
_cell.length_c   1.000
_cell.angle_alpha   90.00
_cell.angle_beta   90.00
_cell.angle_gamma   90.00
#
_symmetry.space_group_name_H-M   'P 1'
#
loop_
_entity.id
_entity.type
_entity.pdbx_description
1 polymer ?
#
loop_
_entity_poly.entity_id
_entity_poly.type
_entity_poly.pdbx_seq_one_letter_code
_entity_poly.pdbx_strand_id
1 'polypeptide(L)'
;AFAILRPGSDARKSRRHIRALRRDFVDQLSRHPTLSESEFESLTYHHVSQLSNSQDALARRWLLRWGVVLLNCSHVVWQLRDWESRSDPLSRVRDNCISLLRGVMSERGVQQKSLAATLEELQRICDSLARHHQPAARELAAIVWRLYCSLSQLEQAPPQGTLAS
;
A
#
# COMPACT_ATOMS: atom_id res chain seq x y z
N ALA A 1 -29.32 -9.16 22.30
CA ALA A 1 -28.56 -8.48 23.36
C ALA A 1 -27.50 -7.58 22.73
N PHE A 2 -27.66 -6.26 22.79
CA PHE A 2 -26.65 -5.31 22.31
C PHE A 2 -25.60 -5.14 23.40
N ALA A 3 -24.45 -5.80 23.25
CA ALA A 3 -23.32 -5.59 24.13
C ALA A 3 -22.74 -4.20 23.86
N ILE A 4 -23.00 -3.25 24.76
CA ILE A 4 -22.30 -1.96 24.79
C ILE A 4 -20.82 -2.29 25.01
N LEU A 5 -20.04 -2.24 23.93
CA LEU A 5 -18.61 -2.47 23.99
C LEU A 5 -18.00 -1.42 24.93
N ARG A 6 -17.35 -1.89 26.00
CA ARG A 6 -16.57 -1.01 26.87
C ARG A 6 -15.50 -0.31 26.02
N PRO A 7 -15.18 0.98 26.26
CA PRO A 7 -14.23 1.75 25.43
C PRO A 7 -12.89 1.04 25.16
N GLY A 8 -12.35 0.31 26.16
CA GLY A 8 -11.12 -0.46 25.99
C GLY A 8 -11.25 -1.71 25.10
N SER A 9 -12.45 -2.27 24.94
CA SER A 9 -12.72 -3.39 24.03
C SER A 9 -12.80 -2.94 22.58
N ASP A 10 -13.42 -1.78 22.34
CA ASP A 10 -13.55 -1.21 21.01
C ASP A 10 -12.17 -0.80 20.45
N ALA A 11 -11.35 -0.11 21.25
CA ALA A 11 -9.99 0.24 20.86
C ALA A 11 -9.11 -1.00 20.56
N ARG A 12 -9.30 -2.13 21.25
CA ARG A 12 -8.61 -3.40 20.92
C ARG A 12 -9.11 -4.00 19.61
N LYS A 13 -10.42 -3.94 19.36
CA LYS A 13 -11.02 -4.38 18.09
C LYS A 13 -10.44 -3.57 16.93
N SER A 14 -10.41 -2.24 17.06
CA SER A 14 -9.84 -1.31 16.07
C SER A 14 -8.37 -1.60 15.75
N ARG A 15 -7.54 -1.80 16.78
CA ARG A 15 -6.14 -2.19 16.59
C ARG A 15 -5.96 -3.51 15.84
N ARG A 16 -6.82 -4.51 16.08
CA ARG A 16 -6.76 -5.79 15.36
C ARG A 16 -7.06 -5.63 13.87
N HIS A 17 -8.09 -4.86 13.51
CA HIS A 17 -8.43 -4.57 12.12
C HIS A 17 -7.33 -3.78 11.41
N ILE A 18 -6.75 -2.77 12.07
CA ILE A 18 -5.62 -2.01 11.52
C ILE A 18 -4.40 -2.92 11.26
N ARG A 19 -4.07 -3.82 12.20
CA ARG A 19 -2.95 -4.76 12.03
C ARG A 19 -3.22 -5.77 10.91
N ALA A 20 -4.44 -6.28 10.80
CA ALA A 20 -4.85 -7.18 9.71
C ALA A 20 -4.69 -6.50 8.35
N LEU A 21 -5.29 -5.31 8.18
CA LEU A 21 -5.19 -4.54 6.95
C LEU A 21 -3.72 -4.27 6.53
N ARG A 22 -2.84 -4.00 7.50
CA ARG A 22 -1.41 -3.81 7.23
C ARG A 22 -0.72 -5.10 6.78
N ARG A 23 -1.04 -6.25 7.39
CA ARG A 23 -0.52 -7.55 6.93
C ARG A 23 -0.95 -7.83 5.50
N ASP A 24 -2.24 -7.64 5.23
CA ASP A 24 -2.82 -7.92 3.92
C ASP A 24 -2.20 -6.98 2.87
N PHE A 25 -1.94 -5.71 3.21
CA PHE A 25 -1.24 -4.80 2.32
C PHE A 25 0.25 -5.17 2.11
N VAL A 26 0.95 -5.63 3.16
CA VAL A 26 2.33 -6.12 3.03
C VAL A 26 2.38 -7.31 2.05
N ASP A 27 1.38 -8.19 2.09
CA ASP A 27 1.22 -9.25 1.09
C ASP A 27 1.07 -8.67 -0.33
N GLN A 28 0.23 -7.64 -0.51
CA GLN A 28 0.06 -6.95 -1.80
C GLN A 28 1.31 -6.23 -2.32
N LEU A 29 2.28 -5.89 -1.46
CA LEU A 29 3.57 -5.33 -1.89
C LEU A 29 4.60 -6.40 -2.26
N SER A 30 4.32 -7.68 -1.97
CA SER A 30 5.26 -8.77 -2.23
C SER A 30 5.34 -9.11 -3.72
N ARG A 31 6.38 -9.85 -4.14
CA ARG A 31 6.50 -10.27 -5.55
C ARG A 31 5.32 -11.16 -5.99
N HIS A 32 4.89 -12.04 -5.09
CA HIS A 32 3.84 -13.02 -5.32
C HIS A 32 2.83 -12.95 -4.16
N PRO A 33 1.84 -12.05 -4.24
CA PRO A 33 0.83 -11.91 -3.21
C PRO A 33 -0.01 -13.19 -3.12
N THR A 34 -0.44 -13.52 -1.91
CA THR A 34 -1.34 -14.64 -1.64
C THR A 34 -2.80 -14.28 -1.89
N LEU A 35 -3.16 -13.01 -1.69
CA LEU A 35 -4.47 -12.48 -2.04
C LEU A 35 -4.42 -11.88 -3.44
N SER A 36 -5.44 -12.15 -4.25
CA SER A 36 -5.69 -11.38 -5.47
C SER A 36 -6.04 -9.92 -5.15
N GLU A 37 -5.98 -9.07 -6.17
CA GLU A 37 -6.36 -7.65 -6.06
C GLU A 37 -7.77 -7.46 -5.50
N SER A 38 -8.73 -8.23 -6.02
CA SER A 38 -10.15 -8.13 -5.64
C SER A 38 -10.43 -8.69 -4.24
N GLU A 39 -9.70 -9.72 -3.81
CA GLU A 39 -9.79 -10.24 -2.44
C GLU A 39 -9.25 -9.21 -1.44
N PHE A 40 -8.10 -8.59 -1.73
CA PHE A 40 -7.57 -7.51 -0.90
C PHE A 40 -8.51 -6.30 -0.86
N GLU A 41 -9.11 -5.92 -1.99
CA GLU A 41 -10.10 -4.85 -2.05
C GLU A 41 -11.30 -5.15 -1.16
N SER A 42 -11.84 -6.36 -1.26
CA SER A 42 -12.97 -6.83 -0.45
C SER A 42 -12.66 -6.83 1.04
N LEU A 43 -11.47 -7.29 1.44
CA LEU A 43 -11.02 -7.26 2.84
C LEU A 43 -10.86 -5.84 3.37
N THR A 44 -10.37 -4.93 2.53
CA THR A 44 -10.25 -3.51 2.90
C THR A 44 -11.62 -2.91 3.18
N TYR A 45 -12.60 -3.11 2.29
CA TYR A 45 -13.98 -2.65 2.53
C TYR A 45 -14.61 -3.30 3.75
N HIS A 46 -14.35 -4.59 3.98
CA HIS A 46 -14.81 -5.27 5.19
C HIS A 46 -14.26 -4.60 6.45
N HIS A 47 -12.96 -4.30 6.50
CA HIS A 47 -12.35 -3.60 7.64
C HIS A 47 -12.90 -2.18 7.82
N VAL A 48 -13.16 -1.45 6.73
CA VAL A 48 -13.82 -0.13 6.76
C VAL A 48 -15.22 -0.24 7.37
N SER A 49 -16.01 -1.20 6.91
CA SER A 49 -17.36 -1.45 7.42
C SER A 49 -17.36 -1.85 8.89
N GLN A 50 -16.40 -2.66 9.34
CA GLN A 50 -16.28 -3.06 10.74
C GLN A 50 -15.94 -1.91 11.70
N LEU A 51 -15.30 -0.85 11.18
CA LEU A 51 -14.82 0.27 11.98
C LEU A 51 -15.67 1.53 11.86
N SER A 52 -16.52 1.65 10.84
CA SER A 52 -17.43 2.79 10.68
C SER A 52 -18.25 3.09 11.95
N ASN A 53 -18.62 2.04 12.71
CA ASN A 53 -19.39 2.13 13.95
C ASN A 53 -18.54 2.18 15.24
N SER A 54 -17.21 2.12 15.15
CA SER A 54 -16.30 2.19 16.33
C SER A 54 -16.37 3.57 16.98
N GLN A 55 -16.27 3.68 18.31
CA GLN A 55 -16.16 4.95 19.03
C GLN A 55 -14.73 5.54 18.96
N ASP A 56 -13.75 4.76 18.49
CA ASP A 56 -12.38 5.20 18.26
C ASP A 56 -12.30 6.10 17.01
N ALA A 57 -12.49 7.40 17.23
CA ALA A 57 -12.47 8.41 16.17
C ALA A 57 -11.13 8.47 15.41
N LEU A 58 -10.01 8.21 16.10
CA LEU A 58 -8.68 8.21 15.50
C LEU A 58 -8.52 7.00 14.57
N ALA A 59 -8.90 5.80 15.03
CA ALA A 59 -8.85 4.60 14.21
C ALA A 59 -9.77 4.69 12.99
N ARG A 60 -10.98 5.25 13.14
CA ARG A 60 -11.89 5.51 11.99
C ARG A 60 -11.27 6.43 10.96
N ARG A 61 -10.78 7.60 11.39
CA ARG A 61 -10.18 8.59 10.48
C ARG A 61 -8.96 8.01 9.78
N TRP A 62 -8.14 7.26 10.52
CA TRP A 62 -7.00 6.58 9.94
C TRP A 62 -7.48 5.58 8.88
N LEU A 63 -8.37 4.66 9.23
CA LEU A 63 -8.73 3.58 8.32
C LEU A 63 -9.44 4.06 7.05
N LEU A 64 -10.27 5.11 7.14
CA LEU A 64 -10.88 5.73 5.96
C LEU A 64 -9.84 6.37 5.03
N ARG A 65 -8.91 7.16 5.58
CA ARG A 65 -7.89 7.84 4.78
C ARG A 65 -6.88 6.85 4.19
N TRP A 66 -6.42 5.92 5.02
CA TRP A 66 -5.37 4.99 4.65
C TRP A 66 -5.89 3.82 3.83
N GLY A 67 -7.11 3.33 4.07
CA GLY A 67 -7.72 2.30 3.22
C GLY A 67 -7.69 2.68 1.74
N VAL A 68 -8.08 3.92 1.40
CA VAL A 68 -8.00 4.43 0.03
C VAL A 68 -6.57 4.48 -0.49
N VAL A 69 -5.61 4.97 0.30
CA VAL A 69 -4.19 5.01 -0.11
C VAL A 69 -3.62 3.62 -0.36
N LEU A 70 -3.95 2.64 0.49
CA LEU A 70 -3.49 1.26 0.36
C LEU A 70 -4.10 0.59 -0.88
N LEU A 71 -5.39 0.83 -1.16
CA LEU A 71 -6.04 0.36 -2.39
C LEU A 71 -5.38 0.96 -3.63
N ASN A 72 -5.18 2.28 -3.66
CA ASN A 72 -4.51 2.94 -4.78
C ASN A 72 -3.10 2.38 -5.02
N CYS A 73 -2.32 2.16 -3.95
CA CYS A 73 -1.03 1.51 -4.06
C CYS A 73 -1.17 0.10 -4.63
N SER A 74 -2.05 -0.73 -4.07
CA SER A 74 -2.30 -2.10 -4.54
C SER A 74 -2.63 -2.14 -6.02
N HIS A 75 -3.58 -1.29 -6.47
CA HIS A 75 -3.99 -1.21 -7.86
C HIS A 75 -2.83 -0.93 -8.81
N VAL A 76 -1.97 0.03 -8.47
CA VAL A 76 -0.82 0.34 -9.35
C VAL A 76 0.21 -0.79 -9.34
N VAL A 77 0.41 -1.48 -8.21
CA VAL A 77 1.34 -2.62 -8.15
C VAL A 77 0.79 -3.80 -8.96
N TRP A 78 -0.51 -4.07 -8.95
CA TRP A 78 -1.14 -5.04 -9.84
C TRP A 78 -1.00 -4.66 -11.31
N GLN A 79 -1.23 -3.39 -11.65
CA GLN A 79 -0.95 -2.92 -13.01
C GLN A 79 0.51 -3.07 -13.42
N LEU A 80 1.47 -2.91 -12.50
CA LEU A 80 2.87 -3.24 -12.79
C LEU A 80 3.01 -4.74 -13.08
N ARG A 81 2.45 -5.62 -12.24
CA ARG A 81 2.55 -7.09 -12.45
C ARG A 81 1.99 -7.53 -13.79
N ASP A 82 0.82 -6.99 -14.15
CA ASP A 82 0.12 -7.32 -15.38
C ASP A 82 0.70 -6.59 -16.61
N TRP A 83 1.59 -5.62 -16.40
CA TRP A 83 2.29 -4.96 -17.49
C TRP A 83 3.25 -5.95 -18.15
N GLU A 84 2.90 -6.35 -19.36
CA GLU A 84 3.70 -7.22 -20.21
C GLU A 84 4.43 -6.41 -21.28
N SER A 85 5.73 -6.65 -21.41
CA SER A 85 6.51 -6.19 -22.55
C SER A 85 7.21 -7.37 -23.19
N ARG A 86 7.23 -7.37 -24.53
CA ARG A 86 8.04 -8.32 -25.32
C ARG A 86 9.55 -8.12 -25.12
N SER A 87 9.96 -7.06 -24.41
CA SER A 87 11.37 -6.75 -24.14
C SER A 87 11.80 -7.24 -22.76
N ASP A 88 12.73 -8.19 -22.74
CA ASP A 88 13.31 -8.72 -21.51
C ASP A 88 13.91 -7.65 -20.56
N PRO A 89 14.54 -6.55 -21.03
CA PRO A 89 15.11 -5.55 -20.14
C PRO A 89 14.07 -4.75 -19.34
N LEU A 90 12.94 -4.35 -19.94
CA LEU A 90 11.93 -3.56 -19.23
C LEU A 90 11.17 -4.39 -18.21
N SER A 91 10.97 -5.69 -18.47
CA SER A 91 10.42 -6.63 -17.50
C SER A 91 11.29 -6.73 -16.23
N ARG A 92 12.63 -6.64 -16.37
CA ARG A 92 13.54 -6.55 -15.21
C ARG A 92 13.38 -5.24 -14.44
N VAL A 93 13.20 -4.12 -15.13
CA VAL A 93 12.95 -2.82 -14.47
C VAL A 93 11.64 -2.86 -13.69
N ARG A 94 10.56 -3.39 -14.28
CA ARG A 94 9.29 -3.64 -13.58
C ARG A 94 9.48 -4.50 -12.33
N ASP A 95 10.14 -5.65 -12.45
CA ASP A 95 10.38 -6.55 -11.33
C ASP A 95 11.21 -5.89 -10.22
N ASN A 96 12.19 -5.06 -10.60
CA ASN A 96 12.96 -4.26 -9.65
C ASN A 96 12.07 -3.24 -8.92
N CYS A 97 11.17 -2.53 -9.62
CA CYS A 97 10.20 -1.62 -8.99
C CYS A 97 9.35 -2.33 -7.92
N ILE A 98 8.87 -3.54 -8.22
CA ILE A 98 8.10 -4.35 -7.25
C ILE A 98 8.99 -4.75 -6.07
N SER A 99 10.23 -5.18 -6.32
CA SER A 99 11.16 -5.57 -5.26
C SER A 99 11.51 -4.42 -4.29
N LEU A 100 11.55 -3.18 -4.77
CA LEU A 100 11.82 -2.00 -3.94
C LEU A 100 10.72 -1.72 -2.91
N LEU A 101 9.50 -2.25 -3.12
CA LEU A 101 8.38 -2.08 -2.20
C LEU A 101 8.55 -2.93 -0.93
N ARG A 102 9.45 -3.91 -0.97
CA ARG A 102 9.75 -4.76 0.18
C ARG A 102 10.24 -3.91 1.35
N GLY A 103 9.54 -4.02 2.48
CA GLY A 103 9.92 -3.33 3.70
C GLY A 103 9.38 -1.91 3.82
N VAL A 104 8.63 -1.38 2.83
CA VAL A 104 7.94 -0.08 2.95
C VAL A 104 6.92 -0.08 4.10
N MET A 105 6.28 -1.21 4.36
CA MET A 105 5.33 -1.39 5.46
C MET A 105 5.60 -2.66 6.27
N SER A 106 5.15 -2.63 7.52
CA SER A 106 5.02 -3.79 8.41
C SER A 106 3.68 -3.71 9.15
N GLU A 107 3.33 -4.74 9.92
CA GLU A 107 2.13 -4.69 10.80
C GLU A 107 2.15 -3.51 11.78
N ARG A 108 3.35 -3.05 12.15
CA ARG A 108 3.55 -1.92 13.07
C ARG A 108 3.31 -0.57 12.41
N GLY A 109 3.31 -0.51 11.08
CA GLY A 109 3.07 0.68 10.28
C GLY A 109 4.10 0.85 9.17
N VAL A 110 4.11 2.04 8.58
CA VAL A 110 5.04 2.45 7.53
C VAL A 110 6.46 2.53 8.08
N GLN A 111 7.43 2.04 7.32
CA GLN A 111 8.85 2.10 7.62
C GLN A 111 9.44 3.34 6.92
N GLN A 112 9.38 4.52 7.56
CA GLN A 112 9.71 5.81 6.93
C GLN A 112 11.06 5.83 6.20
N LYS A 113 12.11 5.23 6.79
CA LYS A 113 13.43 5.14 6.15
C LYS A 113 13.40 4.31 4.86
N SER A 114 12.71 3.17 4.88
CA SER A 114 12.54 2.32 3.70
C SER A 114 11.69 3.03 2.65
N LEU A 115 10.58 3.65 3.07
CA LEU A 115 9.70 4.40 2.18
C LEU A 115 10.47 5.50 1.43
N ALA A 116 11.24 6.33 2.15
CA ALA A 116 12.00 7.41 1.53
C ALA A 116 13.00 6.90 0.49
N ALA A 117 13.76 5.84 0.82
CA ALA A 117 14.69 5.23 -0.12
C ALA A 117 13.99 4.63 -1.35
N THR A 118 12.84 3.96 -1.15
CA THR A 118 12.01 3.42 -2.23
C THR A 118 11.49 4.54 -3.14
N LEU A 119 10.99 5.64 -2.57
CA LEU A 119 10.50 6.79 -3.34
C LEU A 119 11.60 7.44 -4.19
N GLU A 120 12.80 7.61 -3.63
CA GLU A 120 13.95 8.15 -4.36
C GLU A 120 14.34 7.27 -5.55
N GLU A 121 14.37 5.94 -5.35
CA GLU A 121 14.69 4.99 -6.42
C GLU A 121 13.61 4.95 -7.50
N LEU A 122 12.32 4.93 -7.12
CA LEU A 122 11.21 4.97 -8.07
C LEU A 122 11.23 6.25 -8.91
N GLN A 123 11.54 7.39 -8.30
CA GLN A 123 11.71 8.66 -9.01
C GLN A 123 12.83 8.55 -10.05
N ARG A 124 14.00 8.05 -9.65
CA ARG A 124 15.16 7.91 -10.54
C ARG A 124 14.87 6.99 -11.73
N ILE A 125 14.20 5.87 -11.48
CA ILE A 125 13.77 4.92 -12.52
C ILE A 125 12.79 5.61 -13.48
N CYS A 126 11.78 6.31 -12.94
CA CYS A 126 10.80 7.05 -13.73
C CYS A 126 11.47 8.06 -14.66
N ASP A 127 12.39 8.88 -14.14
CA ASP A 127 13.10 9.91 -14.91
C ASP A 127 13.99 9.32 -16.01
N SER A 128 14.59 8.16 -15.76
CA SER A 128 15.36 7.42 -16.78
C SER A 128 14.45 6.87 -17.88
N LEU A 129 13.35 6.23 -17.52
CA LEU A 129 12.41 5.62 -18.46
C LEU A 129 11.68 6.67 -19.32
N ALA A 130 11.29 7.79 -18.72
CA ALA A 130 10.57 8.87 -19.41
C ALA A 130 11.40 9.51 -20.54
N ARG A 131 12.73 9.55 -20.39
CA ARG A 131 13.67 10.06 -21.41
C ARG A 131 13.96 9.06 -22.52
N HIS A 132 13.56 7.79 -22.37
CA HIS A 132 13.80 6.77 -23.38
C HIS A 132 12.95 7.02 -24.63
N HIS A 133 13.47 6.64 -25.80
CA HIS A 133 12.75 6.76 -27.07
C HIS A 133 11.70 5.66 -27.30
N GLN A 134 11.67 4.60 -26.48
CA GLN A 134 10.81 3.45 -26.70
C GLN A 134 9.44 3.72 -26.08
N PRO A 135 8.33 3.54 -26.81
CA PRO A 135 6.99 3.76 -26.26
C PRO A 135 6.72 2.93 -24.99
N ALA A 136 7.08 1.64 -25.00
CA ALA A 136 6.92 0.76 -23.85
C ALA A 136 7.68 1.25 -22.60
N ALA A 137 8.85 1.86 -22.76
CA ALA A 137 9.58 2.44 -21.63
C ALA A 137 8.84 3.65 -21.03
N ARG A 138 8.22 4.49 -21.88
CA ARG A 138 7.42 5.64 -21.43
C ARG A 138 6.11 5.21 -20.78
N GLU A 139 5.48 4.15 -21.27
CA GLU A 139 4.32 3.52 -20.63
C GLU A 139 4.68 3.02 -19.24
N LEU A 140 5.79 2.27 -19.11
CA LEU A 140 6.28 1.83 -17.81
C LEU A 140 6.61 3.02 -16.90
N ALA A 141 7.22 4.10 -17.42
CA ALA A 141 7.47 5.33 -16.65
C ALA A 141 6.16 5.90 -16.06
N ALA A 142 5.07 5.94 -16.84
CA ALA A 142 3.78 6.43 -16.36
C ALA A 142 3.19 5.55 -15.24
N ILE A 143 3.37 4.23 -15.30
CA ILE A 143 2.95 3.33 -14.21
C ILE A 143 3.82 3.57 -12.96
N VAL A 144 5.15 3.62 -13.11
CA VAL A 144 6.10 3.89 -12.01
C VAL A 144 5.84 5.24 -11.35
N TRP A 145 5.52 6.27 -12.14
CA TRP A 145 5.12 7.58 -11.62
C TRP A 145 3.86 7.52 -10.77
N ARG A 146 2.83 6.79 -11.23
CA ARG A 146 1.60 6.59 -10.45
C ARG A 146 1.87 5.80 -9.17
N LEU A 147 2.81 4.87 -9.20
CA LEU A 147 3.25 4.13 -8.00
C LEU A 147 3.92 5.10 -7.02
N TYR A 148 4.87 5.91 -7.48
CA TYR A 148 5.51 6.95 -6.67
C TYR A 148 4.47 7.88 -6.02
N CYS A 149 3.54 8.43 -6.79
CA CYS A 149 2.49 9.32 -6.28
C CYS A 149 1.56 8.65 -5.26
N SER A 150 1.22 7.38 -5.46
CA SER A 150 0.38 6.63 -4.53
C SER A 150 1.13 6.33 -3.23
N LEU A 151 2.40 5.94 -3.35
CA LEU A 151 3.24 5.55 -2.23
C LEU A 151 3.69 6.76 -1.40
N SER A 152 3.92 7.93 -2.00
CA SER A 152 4.32 9.16 -1.28
C SER A 152 3.25 9.64 -0.30
N GLN A 153 1.98 9.27 -0.52
CA GLN A 153 0.94 9.52 0.48
C GLN A 153 1.27 8.85 1.82
N LEU A 154 1.99 7.71 1.84
CA LEU A 154 2.43 7.02 3.06
C LEU A 154 3.41 7.83 3.91
N GLU A 155 4.05 8.88 3.37
CA GLU A 155 4.94 9.75 4.17
C GLU A 155 4.17 10.47 5.29
N GLN A 156 2.88 10.72 5.07
CA GLN A 156 1.99 11.37 6.03
C GLN A 156 1.47 10.39 7.10
N ALA A 157 1.89 9.13 7.05
CA ALA A 157 1.47 8.13 8.02
C ALA A 157 1.99 8.46 9.41
N PRO A 158 1.19 8.24 10.47
CA PRO A 158 1.68 8.44 11.82
C PRO A 158 2.86 7.50 12.08
N PRO A 159 3.81 7.92 12.94
CA PRO A 159 4.96 7.09 13.30
C PRO A 159 4.54 5.68 13.75
N GLN A 160 5.46 4.73 13.60
CA GLN A 160 5.23 3.38 14.10
C GLN A 160 4.87 3.41 15.58
N GLY A 161 3.85 2.63 15.94
CA GLY A 161 3.39 2.56 17.32
C GLY A 161 2.32 3.58 17.70
N THR A 162 2.15 4.69 16.99
CA THR A 162 1.15 5.73 17.37
C THR A 162 -0.29 5.23 17.43
N LEU A 163 -0.64 4.23 16.61
CA LEU A 163 -1.95 3.58 16.62
C LEU A 163 -1.96 2.22 17.34
N ALA A 164 -0.80 1.78 17.83
CA ALA A 164 -0.64 0.52 18.55
C ALA A 164 -0.59 0.70 20.07
N SER A 165 -0.22 1.90 20.55
CA SER A 165 -0.29 2.33 21.96
C SER A 165 -1.72 2.52 22.44
#